data_AF-A0A3A0CN68-F1
#
_entry.id   AF-A0A3A0CN68-F1
#
_cell.length_a   1.000
_cell.length_b   1.000
_cell.length_c   1.000
_cell.angle_alpha   90.00
_cell.angle_beta   90.00
_cell.angle_gamma   90.00
#
_symmetry.space_group_name_H-M   'P 1'
#
loop_
_entity.id
_entity.type
_entity.pdbx_description
1 polymer ?
#
loop_
_entity_poly.entity_id
_entity_poly.type
_entity_poly.pdbx_seq_one_letter_code
_entity_poly.pdbx_strand_id
1 'polypeptide(L)'
;MGLAFLASPCQAGFTLFDTARDSMYVARGEFVALERTTGGDRLVFRCDTALKGSISGEVTLEPFEKAPADAALGRPAIVGFNLINGKYHFSYHQRRGVFMHEDGIDKCETALRRLIEINAPYQPLIENELRKRLEYQNLAHEGEYPAELLNAWRQELVAQCSLSGSAAARDAAKCLYEHPLFKGTATLGDLHKVAQAVVTSARNTHERAYMLLLIRDEVSVHPSYETLLGMLWEEAADYNVGHLASLLSSRPRAQVIQDMAAAINDAGRTSQQRENAVHVLGALRDEAGLPAIRGAVNAERLKGAVNFDRKVLRRALLALREIPSAENAQTLEQLLDSDICREKFEFLKRTLVAWSTMDTEASNNYLIGLYKLTQNNALKQFVKGLLPENKEWRRAVIVHPEE
;
A
#
# COMPACT_ATOMS: atom_id res chain seq x y z
N MET A 1 -12.14 -17.39 3.42
CA MET A 1 -12.59 -16.34 4.36
C MET A 1 -11.54 -16.19 5.44
N GLY A 2 -11.12 -14.95 5.75
CA GLY A 2 -10.24 -14.65 6.90
C GLY A 2 -8.88 -14.07 6.54
N LEU A 3 -8.86 -12.78 6.16
CA LEU A 3 -7.76 -11.79 6.36
C LEU A 3 -8.08 -10.40 5.77
N ALA A 4 -9.36 -10.11 5.49
CA ALA A 4 -9.81 -8.85 4.88
C ALA A 4 -10.35 -7.82 5.90
N PHE A 5 -10.01 -7.91 7.18
CA PHE A 5 -10.60 -7.05 8.23
C PHE A 5 -9.65 -6.10 8.97
N LEU A 6 -8.39 -5.96 8.52
CA LEU A 6 -7.50 -4.87 8.97
C LEU A 6 -7.18 -3.85 7.87
N ALA A 7 -7.80 -3.99 6.70
CA ALA A 7 -7.81 -3.00 5.62
C ALA A 7 -9.24 -2.45 5.38
N SER A 8 -10.07 -2.37 6.43
CA SER A 8 -11.11 -1.34 6.46
C SER A 8 -10.39 0.01 6.35
N PRO A 9 -10.96 1.06 5.71
CA PRO A 9 -10.36 2.38 5.67
C PRO A 9 -10.34 3.00 7.08
N CYS A 10 -9.54 2.43 7.98
CA CYS A 10 -8.89 3.12 9.07
C CYS A 10 -8.16 4.26 8.39
N GLN A 11 -8.78 5.44 8.47
CA GLN A 11 -8.54 6.58 7.61
C GLN A 11 -7.06 6.80 7.30
N ALA A 12 -6.83 7.11 6.04
CA ALA A 12 -5.54 7.39 5.45
C ALA A 12 -4.80 8.61 6.07
N GLY A 13 -5.16 9.12 7.25
CA GLY A 13 -4.59 10.34 7.81
C GLY A 13 -3.79 10.20 9.11
N PHE A 14 -4.22 9.35 10.06
CA PHE A 14 -3.69 9.43 11.43
C PHE A 14 -2.42 8.59 11.66
N THR A 15 -1.44 9.19 12.31
CA THR A 15 -0.06 8.70 12.47
C THR A 15 0.44 8.86 13.92
N LEU A 16 1.64 8.34 14.21
CA LEU A 16 2.35 8.65 15.46
C LEU A 16 2.57 10.16 15.63
N PHE A 17 2.82 10.88 14.52
CA PHE A 17 2.93 12.34 14.52
C PHE A 17 1.65 13.00 15.02
N ASP A 18 0.50 12.63 14.46
CA ASP A 18 -0.79 13.15 14.88
C ASP A 18 -1.10 12.77 16.33
N THR A 19 -0.71 11.57 16.76
CA THR A 19 -0.86 11.14 18.16
C THR A 19 -0.08 12.07 19.10
N ALA A 20 1.17 12.37 18.77
CA ALA A 20 2.02 13.26 19.57
C ALA A 20 1.56 14.72 19.52
N ARG A 21 1.06 15.21 18.37
CA ARG A 21 0.57 16.59 18.17
C ARG A 21 -0.81 16.79 18.83
N ASP A 22 -1.78 15.96 18.48
CA ASP A 22 -3.22 16.22 18.69
C ASP A 22 -3.82 15.54 19.94
N SER A 23 -3.08 14.67 20.62
CA SER A 23 -3.56 14.05 21.88
C SER A 23 -3.18 14.92 23.08
N MET A 24 -4.13 15.15 23.99
CA MET A 24 -3.87 15.79 25.29
C MET A 24 -3.08 14.84 26.20
N TYR A 25 -3.42 13.56 26.17
CA TYR A 25 -2.78 12.50 26.93
C TYR A 25 -2.31 11.40 26.01
N VAL A 26 -1.16 10.83 26.34
CA VAL A 26 -0.68 9.58 25.74
C VAL A 26 -0.17 8.70 26.85
N ALA A 27 -0.61 7.46 26.92
CA ALA A 27 -0.16 6.50 27.92
C ALA A 27 0.10 5.12 27.32
N ARG A 28 1.01 4.38 27.96
CA ARG A 28 1.23 2.95 27.75
C ARG A 28 0.55 2.17 28.87
N GLY A 29 -0.04 1.03 28.53
CA GLY A 29 -0.79 0.22 29.48
C GLY A 29 -1.54 -0.90 28.78
N GLU A 30 -2.70 -1.28 29.29
CA GLU A 30 -3.53 -2.34 28.71
C GLU A 30 -5.04 -2.06 28.83
N PHE A 31 -5.82 -2.59 27.90
CA PHE A 31 -7.28 -2.56 28.01
C PHE A 31 -7.75 -3.65 28.97
N VAL A 32 -8.39 -3.26 30.07
CA VAL A 32 -8.75 -4.19 31.18
C VAL A 32 -10.23 -4.55 31.21
N ALA A 33 -11.10 -3.73 30.62
CA ALA A 33 -12.53 -4.01 30.56
C ALA A 33 -13.19 -3.42 29.31
N LEU A 34 -14.32 -4.02 28.94
CA LEU A 34 -15.15 -3.65 27.79
C LEU A 34 -16.62 -3.62 28.23
N GLU A 35 -17.27 -2.47 28.07
CA GLU A 35 -18.72 -2.32 28.26
C GLU A 35 -19.41 -2.15 26.91
N ARG A 36 -20.35 -3.04 26.60
CA ARG A 36 -21.16 -2.98 25.37
C ARG A 36 -22.33 -2.02 25.58
N THR A 37 -22.33 -0.88 24.89
CA THR A 37 -23.42 0.09 24.97
C THR A 37 -24.29 0.10 23.70
N THR A 38 -25.41 0.81 23.75
CA THR A 38 -26.26 1.06 22.57
C THR A 38 -25.56 1.95 21.53
N GLY A 39 -24.66 2.84 21.96
CA GLY A 39 -23.91 3.77 21.10
C GLY A 39 -22.53 3.28 20.64
N GLY A 40 -22.13 2.06 21.01
CA GLY A 40 -20.81 1.48 20.73
C GLY A 40 -20.20 0.81 21.96
N ASP A 41 -18.92 0.52 21.91
CA ASP A 41 -18.16 -0.13 22.98
C ASP A 41 -17.38 0.89 23.78
N ARG A 42 -17.43 0.82 25.11
CA ARG A 42 -16.52 1.58 25.98
C ARG A 42 -15.39 0.68 26.44
N LEU A 43 -14.16 1.17 26.35
CA LEU A 43 -12.99 0.46 26.85
C LEU A 43 -12.44 1.13 28.09
N VAL A 44 -12.12 0.33 29.09
CA VAL A 44 -11.33 0.77 30.24
C VAL A 44 -9.87 0.47 29.94
N PHE A 45 -9.05 1.51 29.93
CA PHE A 45 -7.61 1.43 29.72
C PHE A 45 -6.91 1.72 31.04
N ARG A 46 -6.10 0.77 31.52
CA ARG A 46 -5.23 0.99 32.69
C ARG A 46 -3.96 1.67 32.21
N CYS A 47 -3.73 2.90 32.66
CA CYS A 47 -2.53 3.66 32.36
C CYS A 47 -1.40 3.21 33.29
N ASP A 48 -0.46 2.41 32.77
CA ASP A 48 0.72 1.96 33.51
C ASP A 48 1.82 3.03 33.49
N THR A 49 2.01 3.70 32.34
CA THR A 49 3.02 4.74 32.15
C THR A 49 2.45 5.91 31.36
N ALA A 50 2.56 7.13 31.89
CA ALA A 50 2.25 8.35 31.13
C ALA A 50 3.42 8.72 30.19
N LEU A 51 3.10 8.96 28.92
CA LEU A 51 4.04 9.43 27.89
C LEU A 51 3.87 10.93 27.61
N LYS A 52 2.61 11.41 27.60
CA LYS A 52 2.24 12.82 27.47
C LYS A 52 1.12 13.15 28.45
N GLY A 53 1.21 14.32 29.07
CA GLY A 53 0.27 14.77 30.10
C GLY A 53 0.43 14.00 31.42
N SER A 54 -0.27 14.45 32.45
CA SER A 54 -0.31 13.78 33.75
C SER A 54 -1.59 12.94 33.85
N ILE A 55 -1.46 11.63 33.71
CA ILE A 55 -2.56 10.67 33.82
C ILE A 55 -2.10 9.40 34.55
N SER A 56 -2.94 8.83 35.40
CA SER A 56 -2.65 7.61 36.13
C SER A 56 -3.96 6.85 36.43
N GLY A 57 -3.84 5.55 36.67
CA GLY A 57 -5.00 4.69 36.98
C GLY A 57 -5.78 4.29 35.74
N GLU A 58 -7.06 3.97 35.92
CA GLU A 58 -7.93 3.51 34.84
C GLU A 58 -8.74 4.67 34.26
N VAL A 59 -8.77 4.74 32.93
CA VAL A 59 -9.60 5.69 32.17
C VAL A 59 -10.62 4.94 31.35
N THR A 60 -11.88 5.39 31.38
CA THR A 60 -12.92 4.85 30.50
C THR A 60 -13.02 5.73 29.25
N LEU A 61 -12.76 5.12 28.10
CA LEU A 61 -12.82 5.76 26.79
C LEU A 61 -14.23 5.58 26.21
N GLU A 62 -14.90 6.70 25.96
CA GLU A 62 -16.27 6.79 25.42
C GLU A 62 -16.38 6.24 23.98
N PRO A 63 -17.59 5.84 23.54
CA PRO A 63 -17.75 4.62 22.77
C PRO A 63 -17.22 4.63 21.33
N PHE A 64 -16.80 3.45 20.85
CA PHE A 64 -16.33 3.17 19.48
C PHE A 64 -17.02 1.93 18.88
N GLU A 65 -16.66 1.53 17.66
CA GLU A 65 -17.31 0.39 16.97
C GLU A 65 -17.14 -0.96 17.68
N LYS A 66 -18.17 -1.81 17.56
CA LYS A 66 -18.33 -3.04 18.35
C LYS A 66 -17.38 -4.20 18.02
N ALA A 67 -16.61 -4.12 16.93
CA ALA A 67 -15.87 -5.27 16.39
C ALA A 67 -14.35 -5.33 16.70
N PRO A 68 -13.62 -4.21 16.92
CA PRO A 68 -12.19 -4.25 17.25
C PRO A 68 -11.88 -4.41 18.75
N ALA A 69 -12.87 -4.18 19.62
CA ALA A 69 -12.69 -4.03 21.06
C ALA A 69 -12.19 -5.29 21.78
N ASP A 70 -12.80 -6.43 21.48
CA ASP A 70 -12.55 -7.69 22.19
C ASP A 70 -11.11 -8.15 21.99
N ALA A 71 -10.56 -7.94 20.80
CA ALA A 71 -9.22 -8.38 20.42
C ALA A 71 -8.10 -7.54 21.07
N ALA A 72 -8.44 -6.42 21.71
CA ALA A 72 -7.49 -5.52 22.37
C ALA A 72 -7.39 -5.75 23.89
N LEU A 73 -8.36 -6.47 24.49
CA LEU A 73 -8.37 -6.75 25.92
C LEU A 73 -7.15 -7.56 26.37
N GLY A 74 -6.55 -7.14 27.48
CA GLY A 74 -5.36 -7.76 28.08
C GLY A 74 -4.08 -7.62 27.27
N ARG A 75 -4.07 -6.79 26.22
CA ARG A 75 -2.89 -6.57 25.38
C ARG A 75 -2.22 -5.24 25.70
N PRO A 76 -0.88 -5.21 25.76
CA PRO A 76 -0.14 -3.95 25.86
C PRO A 76 -0.44 -3.04 24.68
N ALA A 77 -0.76 -1.78 24.99
CA ALA A 77 -1.02 -0.76 24.00
C ALA A 77 -0.46 0.60 24.44
N ILE A 78 -0.15 1.44 23.45
CA ILE A 78 0.02 2.88 23.61
C ILE A 78 -1.25 3.54 23.08
N VAL A 79 -1.87 4.42 23.86
CA VAL A 79 -3.12 5.08 23.51
C VAL A 79 -2.98 6.59 23.64
N GLY A 80 -3.33 7.32 22.57
CA GLY A 80 -3.55 8.77 22.59
C GLY A 80 -5.03 9.12 22.74
N PHE A 81 -5.35 9.98 23.71
CA PHE A 81 -6.73 10.34 24.05
C PHE A 81 -6.86 11.77 24.58
N ASN A 82 -8.10 12.29 24.53
CA ASN A 82 -8.46 13.66 24.85
C ASN A 82 -9.54 13.69 25.93
N LEU A 83 -9.48 14.68 26.83
CA LEU A 83 -10.52 14.93 27.83
C LEU A 83 -11.45 16.05 27.31
N ILE A 84 -12.68 15.69 26.98
CA ILE A 84 -13.69 16.61 26.44
C ILE A 84 -14.93 16.53 27.33
N ASN A 85 -15.39 17.65 27.89
CA ASN A 85 -16.57 17.72 28.74
C ASN A 85 -16.58 16.69 29.88
N GLY A 86 -15.43 16.48 30.52
CA GLY A 86 -15.26 15.54 31.64
C GLY A 86 -15.20 14.07 31.23
N LYS A 87 -15.13 13.76 29.93
CA LYS A 87 -15.09 12.39 29.40
C LYS A 87 -13.86 12.17 28.54
N TYR A 88 -13.28 10.98 28.62
CA TYR A 88 -12.13 10.62 27.79
C TYR A 88 -12.59 10.02 26.47
N HIS A 89 -12.01 10.52 25.39
CA HIS A 89 -12.26 10.07 24.03
C HIS A 89 -10.93 9.70 23.40
N PHE A 90 -10.90 8.67 22.55
CA PHE A 90 -9.78 8.49 21.62
C PHE A 90 -9.55 9.80 20.84
N SER A 91 -8.31 10.03 20.41
CA SER A 91 -8.02 11.20 19.57
C SER A 91 -9.00 11.27 18.39
N TYR A 92 -9.57 12.46 18.21
CA TYR A 92 -10.86 12.71 17.57
C TYR A 92 -11.05 11.97 16.21
N HIS A 93 -12.19 11.28 16.07
CA HIS A 93 -12.71 10.59 14.86
C HIS A 93 -12.01 9.34 14.31
N GLN A 94 -10.85 8.87 14.80
CA GLN A 94 -10.13 7.80 14.07
C GLN A 94 -9.55 6.68 14.95
N ARG A 95 -9.59 5.45 14.44
CA ARG A 95 -9.19 4.19 15.11
C ARG A 95 -7.68 4.04 15.36
N ARG A 96 -6.83 5.02 14.99
CA ARG A 96 -5.37 4.85 14.90
C ARG A 96 -4.54 5.61 15.94
N GLY A 97 -5.15 5.99 17.06
CA GLY A 97 -4.44 6.44 18.26
C GLY A 97 -4.02 5.30 19.19
N VAL A 98 -4.12 4.04 18.74
CA VAL A 98 -3.81 2.82 19.51
C VAL A 98 -2.70 2.06 18.78
N PHE A 99 -1.59 1.77 19.47
CA PHE A 99 -0.46 1.01 18.92
C PHE A 99 -0.17 -0.21 19.80
N MET A 100 -0.08 -1.38 19.18
CA MET A 100 0.05 -2.67 19.87
C MET A 100 1.35 -3.39 19.51
N HIS A 101 1.55 -4.61 20.01
CA HIS A 101 2.79 -5.38 19.83
C HIS A 101 3.21 -5.54 18.35
N GLU A 102 2.26 -5.83 17.47
CA GLU A 102 2.42 -5.97 16.02
C GLU A 102 2.92 -4.69 15.33
N ASP A 103 2.75 -3.53 15.97
CA ASP A 103 3.24 -2.24 15.49
C ASP A 103 4.72 -2.00 15.87
N GLY A 104 5.34 -2.89 16.64
CA GLY A 104 6.65 -2.65 17.24
C GLY A 104 6.56 -1.59 18.33
N ILE A 105 5.70 -1.84 19.32
CA ILE A 105 5.28 -0.88 20.36
C ILE A 105 6.44 -0.13 21.04
N ASP A 106 7.59 -0.77 21.28
CA ASP A 106 8.75 -0.13 21.94
C ASP A 106 9.44 0.91 21.02
N LYS A 107 9.51 0.62 19.72
CA LYS A 107 9.99 1.59 18.71
C LYS A 107 9.00 2.74 18.57
N CYS A 108 7.70 2.43 18.63
CA CYS A 108 6.65 3.44 18.62
C CYS A 108 6.72 4.36 19.85
N GLU A 109 6.92 3.81 21.05
CA GLU A 109 7.11 4.60 22.26
C GLU A 109 8.31 5.54 22.14
N THR A 110 9.45 5.02 21.68
CA THR A 110 10.67 5.81 21.50
C THR A 110 10.45 6.97 20.53
N ALA A 111 9.83 6.68 19.38
CA ALA A 111 9.45 7.69 18.39
C ALA A 111 8.48 8.74 18.95
N LEU A 112 7.48 8.30 19.72
CA LEU A 112 6.49 9.20 20.33
C LEU A 112 7.15 10.13 21.36
N ARG A 113 8.02 9.60 22.22
CA ARG A 113 8.72 10.39 23.24
C ARG A 113 9.52 11.52 22.61
N ARG A 114 10.25 11.25 21.53
CA ARG A 114 11.00 12.28 20.79
C ARG A 114 10.10 13.37 20.22
N LEU A 115 8.98 12.99 19.60
CA LEU A 115 8.01 13.96 19.09
C LEU A 115 7.38 14.80 20.22
N ILE A 116 7.08 14.19 21.37
CA ILE A 116 6.56 14.88 22.56
C ILE A 116 7.60 15.86 23.12
N GLU A 117 8.88 15.47 23.17
CA GLU A 117 9.98 16.33 23.58
C GLU A 117 10.15 17.53 22.64
N ILE A 118 10.05 17.32 21.32
CA ILE A 118 10.05 18.40 20.32
C ILE A 118 8.85 19.34 20.53
N ASN A 119 7.69 18.80 20.88
CA ASN A 119 6.48 19.58 21.11
C ASN A 119 6.52 20.40 22.40
N ALA A 120 7.26 19.97 23.42
CA ALA A 120 7.19 20.55 24.77
C ALA A 120 7.38 22.08 24.81
N PRO A 121 8.36 22.69 24.10
CA PRO A 121 8.52 24.15 24.08
C PRO A 121 7.39 24.89 23.33
N TYR A 122 6.68 24.20 22.43
CA TYR A 122 5.64 24.76 21.56
C TYR A 122 4.23 24.32 21.97
N GLN A 123 4.09 23.60 23.09
CA GLN A 123 2.83 22.99 23.52
C GLN A 123 1.66 24.00 23.59
N PRO A 124 1.82 25.24 24.11
CA PRO A 124 0.74 26.23 24.09
C PRO A 124 0.26 26.60 22.68
N LEU A 125 1.17 26.69 21.71
CA LEU A 125 0.85 26.97 20.31
C LEU A 125 0.12 25.78 19.68
N ILE A 126 0.63 24.56 19.88
CA ILE A 126 0.02 23.33 19.36
C ILE A 126 -1.41 23.17 19.87
N GLU A 127 -1.62 23.41 21.16
CA GLU A 127 -2.96 23.36 21.76
C GLU A 127 -3.89 24.44 21.20
N ASN A 128 -3.39 25.66 20.97
CA ASN A 128 -4.18 26.73 20.37
C ASN A 128 -4.62 26.38 18.94
N GLU A 129 -3.72 25.83 18.13
CA GLU A 129 -4.05 25.38 16.77
C GLU A 129 -5.03 24.21 16.78
N LEU A 130 -4.87 23.25 17.71
CA LEU A 130 -5.82 22.16 17.91
C LEU A 130 -7.21 22.69 18.31
N ARG A 131 -7.28 23.67 19.21
CA ARG A 131 -8.56 24.28 19.60
C ARG A 131 -9.25 24.93 18.41
N LYS A 132 -8.53 25.72 17.59
CA LYS A 132 -9.08 26.28 16.35
C LYS A 132 -9.66 25.18 15.45
N ARG A 133 -8.91 24.09 15.23
CA ARG A 133 -9.36 22.94 14.43
C ARG A 133 -10.68 22.35 14.96
N LEU A 134 -10.77 22.17 16.28
CA LEU A 134 -11.94 21.61 16.95
C LEU A 134 -13.14 22.58 16.96
N GLU A 135 -12.91 23.87 17.27
CA GLU A 135 -13.91 24.93 17.34
C GLU A 135 -14.57 25.17 15.98
N TYR A 136 -13.79 25.19 14.89
CA TYR A 136 -14.31 25.39 13.54
C TYR A 136 -14.78 24.09 12.86
N GLN A 137 -14.63 22.93 13.53
CA GLN A 137 -14.84 21.60 12.95
C GLN A 137 -14.14 21.41 11.60
N ASN A 138 -13.08 22.18 11.35
CA ASN A 138 -12.38 22.20 10.08
C ASN A 138 -11.29 21.14 10.11
N LEU A 139 -11.64 19.92 9.69
CA LEU A 139 -10.69 18.80 9.66
C LEU A 139 -9.47 19.05 8.78
N ALA A 140 -9.55 19.98 7.82
CA ALA A 140 -8.46 20.36 6.93
C ALA A 140 -7.53 21.45 7.51
N HIS A 141 -7.86 22.02 8.68
CA HIS A 141 -6.94 22.92 9.38
C HIS A 141 -5.82 22.11 10.02
N GLU A 142 -4.62 22.18 9.43
CA GLU A 142 -3.44 21.47 9.92
C GLU A 142 -2.61 22.26 10.94
N GLY A 143 -2.94 23.54 11.15
CA GLY A 143 -2.21 24.44 12.05
C GLY A 143 -1.17 25.32 11.34
N GLU A 144 -0.93 26.49 11.92
CA GLU A 144 0.14 27.41 11.50
C GLU A 144 1.29 27.33 12.51
N TYR A 145 2.45 26.83 12.06
CA TYR A 145 3.59 26.55 12.93
C TYR A 145 4.87 27.26 12.46
N PRO A 146 5.76 27.65 13.39
CA PRO A 146 7.04 28.25 13.03
C PRO A 146 7.90 27.25 12.26
N ALA A 147 8.73 27.76 11.34
CA ALA A 147 9.61 26.95 10.51
C ALA A 147 10.57 26.06 11.31
N GLU A 148 11.00 26.52 12.49
CA GLU A 148 11.84 25.77 13.43
C GLU A 148 11.16 24.46 13.89
N LEU A 149 9.88 24.53 14.25
CA LEU A 149 9.10 23.38 14.69
C LEU A 149 8.82 22.42 13.53
N LEU A 150 8.42 22.96 12.37
CA LEU A 150 8.21 22.15 11.15
C LEU A 150 9.50 21.42 10.76
N ASN A 151 10.65 22.08 10.85
CA ASN A 151 11.95 21.47 10.58
C ASN A 151 12.31 20.40 11.61
N ALA A 152 12.10 20.65 12.91
CA ALA A 152 12.36 19.66 13.96
C ALA A 152 11.50 18.40 13.77
N TRP A 153 10.20 18.56 13.48
CA TRP A 153 9.32 17.44 13.14
C TRP A 153 9.79 16.70 11.91
N ARG A 154 10.11 17.41 10.81
CA ARG A 154 10.61 16.77 9.59
C ARG A 154 11.86 15.94 9.87
N GLN A 155 12.83 16.48 10.60
CA GLN A 155 14.06 15.77 10.94
C GLN A 155 13.79 14.50 11.76
N GLU A 156 12.87 14.57 12.73
CA GLU A 156 12.48 13.40 13.51
C GLU A 156 11.73 12.37 12.68
N LEU A 157 10.81 12.78 11.79
CA LEU A 157 10.13 11.86 10.86
C LEU A 157 11.13 11.16 9.94
N VAL A 158 12.13 11.88 9.41
CA VAL A 158 13.19 11.28 8.60
C VAL A 158 14.01 10.28 9.42
N ALA A 159 14.30 10.56 10.69
CA ALA A 159 14.99 9.63 11.58
C ALA A 159 14.15 8.37 11.88
N GLN A 160 12.83 8.53 12.04
CA GLN A 160 11.91 7.42 12.29
C GLN A 160 11.80 6.45 11.12
N CYS A 161 12.04 6.90 9.88
CA CYS A 161 12.11 6.00 8.72
C CYS A 161 13.15 4.88 8.90
N SER A 162 14.20 5.07 9.70
CA SER A 162 15.20 4.03 9.98
C SER A 162 14.74 2.98 11.01
N LEU A 163 13.57 3.14 11.64
CA LEU A 163 13.03 2.20 12.63
C LEU A 163 12.33 0.99 11.97
N SER A 164 13.04 0.28 11.09
CA SER A 164 12.45 -0.77 10.26
C SER A 164 11.64 -1.82 11.05
N GLY A 165 10.55 -2.27 10.44
CA GLY A 165 9.62 -3.24 11.01
C GLY A 165 8.74 -2.62 12.10
N SER A 166 8.38 -1.33 11.98
CA SER A 166 7.52 -0.67 12.96
C SER A 166 6.48 0.24 12.31
N ALA A 167 5.38 0.47 13.02
CA ALA A 167 4.39 1.48 12.64
C ALA A 167 5.00 2.88 12.60
N ALA A 168 6.02 3.17 13.44
CA ALA A 168 6.72 4.45 13.42
C ALA A 168 7.38 4.75 12.07
N ALA A 169 8.13 3.79 11.52
CA ALA A 169 8.78 3.97 10.20
C ALA A 169 7.75 4.11 9.07
N ARG A 170 6.69 3.31 9.09
CA ARG A 170 5.57 3.41 8.13
C ARG A 170 4.89 4.77 8.21
N ASP A 171 4.51 5.19 9.41
CA ASP A 171 3.73 6.40 9.63
C ASP A 171 4.57 7.65 9.37
N ALA A 172 5.86 7.62 9.68
CA ALA A 172 6.76 8.72 9.36
C ALA A 172 6.98 8.87 7.85
N ALA A 173 7.23 7.77 7.12
CA ALA A 173 7.36 7.80 5.66
C ALA A 173 6.06 8.28 5.01
N LYS A 174 4.91 7.83 5.52
CA LYS A 174 3.61 8.30 5.09
C LYS A 174 3.39 9.79 5.36
N CYS A 175 3.74 10.28 6.55
CA CYS A 175 3.65 11.71 6.89
C CYS A 175 4.44 12.55 5.89
N LEU A 176 5.70 12.19 5.64
CA LEU A 176 6.56 12.92 4.71
C LEU A 176 6.00 12.92 3.27
N TYR A 177 5.26 11.86 2.88
CA TYR A 177 4.73 11.71 1.52
C TYR A 177 3.37 12.38 1.31
N GLU A 178 2.47 12.26 2.28
CA GLU A 178 1.04 12.61 2.11
C GLU A 178 0.60 13.79 2.97
N HIS A 179 1.22 14.00 4.15
CA HIS A 179 0.70 14.96 5.13
C HIS A 179 0.89 16.41 4.65
N PRO A 180 -0.13 17.29 4.72
CA PRO A 180 -0.06 18.63 4.14
C PRO A 180 1.08 19.50 4.71
N LEU A 181 1.44 19.31 5.98
CA LEU A 181 2.57 20.02 6.60
C LEU A 181 3.95 19.61 6.07
N PHE A 182 4.09 18.42 5.49
CA PHE A 182 5.41 17.84 5.17
C PHE A 182 5.59 17.46 3.71
N LYS A 183 4.50 17.22 2.98
CA LYS A 183 4.55 16.83 1.58
C LYS A 183 5.34 17.85 0.76
N GLY A 184 6.40 17.39 0.10
CA GLY A 184 7.27 18.25 -0.73
C GLY A 184 8.26 19.10 0.06
N THR A 185 8.38 18.92 1.38
CA THR A 185 9.32 19.69 2.23
C THR A 185 10.64 18.96 2.52
N ALA A 186 10.75 17.67 2.19
CA ALA A 186 11.96 16.88 2.39
C ALA A 186 13.12 17.46 1.55
N THR A 187 14.27 17.70 2.19
CA THR A 187 15.47 18.15 1.49
C THR A 187 16.17 16.99 0.78
N LEU A 188 17.08 17.29 -0.14
CA LEU A 188 17.92 16.25 -0.75
C LEU A 188 18.69 15.41 0.29
N GLY A 189 19.15 16.04 1.37
CA GLY A 189 19.82 15.34 2.48
C GLY A 189 18.87 14.41 3.25
N ASP A 190 17.60 14.78 3.38
CA ASP A 190 16.58 13.93 3.99
C ASP A 190 16.27 12.72 3.09
N LEU A 191 16.13 12.94 1.79
CA LEU A 191 15.87 11.88 0.82
C LEU A 191 17.03 10.87 0.76
N HIS A 192 18.29 11.30 0.91
CA HIS A 192 19.42 10.37 1.05
C HIS A 192 19.29 9.46 2.29
N LYS A 193 18.85 10.00 3.43
CA LYS A 193 18.63 9.20 4.65
C LYS A 193 17.47 8.23 4.46
N VAL A 194 16.39 8.65 3.82
CA VAL A 194 15.27 7.76 3.48
C VAL A 194 15.71 6.67 2.52
N ALA A 195 16.51 6.98 1.49
CA ALA A 195 17.06 5.98 0.58
C ALA A 195 17.95 4.95 1.29
N GLN A 196 18.74 5.36 2.29
CA GLN A 196 19.49 4.43 3.13
C GLN A 196 18.55 3.53 3.96
N ALA A 197 17.47 4.08 4.50
CA ALA A 197 16.46 3.31 5.24
C ALA A 197 15.69 2.32 4.33
N VAL A 198 15.43 2.67 3.06
CA VAL A 198 14.80 1.76 2.09
C VAL A 198 15.59 0.45 1.97
N VAL A 199 16.92 0.54 1.90
CA VAL A 199 17.80 -0.63 1.72
C VAL A 199 17.70 -1.60 2.91
N THR A 200 17.50 -1.10 4.12
CA THR A 200 17.40 -1.92 5.34
C THR A 200 15.95 -2.22 5.76
N SER A 201 14.97 -1.63 5.09
CA SER A 201 13.55 -1.85 5.36
C SER A 201 13.16 -3.32 5.15
N ALA A 202 12.16 -3.80 5.88
CA ALA A 202 11.68 -5.18 5.71
C ALA A 202 10.90 -5.34 4.39
N ARG A 203 11.11 -6.47 3.70
CA ARG A 203 10.32 -6.85 2.50
C ARG A 203 8.82 -6.96 2.82
N ASN A 204 7.98 -6.77 1.82
CA ASN A 204 6.52 -6.90 1.91
C ASN A 204 5.85 -5.94 2.91
N THR A 205 6.51 -4.84 3.27
CA THR A 205 5.97 -3.89 4.25
C THR A 205 5.45 -2.62 3.60
N HIS A 206 4.46 -1.99 4.22
CA HIS A 206 3.97 -0.67 3.82
C HIS A 206 4.99 0.45 4.11
N GLU A 207 5.89 0.28 5.09
CA GLU A 207 6.97 1.25 5.34
C GLU A 207 7.86 1.39 4.09
N ARG A 208 8.28 0.27 3.51
CA ARG A 208 9.09 0.25 2.29
C ARG A 208 8.36 0.92 1.13
N ALA A 209 7.06 0.66 0.96
CA ALA A 209 6.25 1.26 -0.10
C ALA A 209 6.28 2.78 -0.06
N TYR A 210 6.00 3.36 1.11
CA TYR A 210 6.00 4.81 1.30
C TYR A 210 7.40 5.40 1.15
N MET A 211 8.44 4.73 1.64
CA MET A 211 9.81 5.21 1.46
C MET A 211 10.25 5.17 -0.01
N LEU A 212 9.87 4.15 -0.78
CA LEU A 212 10.11 4.09 -2.22
C LEU A 212 9.38 5.21 -2.96
N LEU A 213 8.13 5.50 -2.58
CA LEU A 213 7.36 6.63 -3.12
C LEU A 213 8.00 7.99 -2.84
N LEU A 214 8.56 8.17 -1.63
CA LEU A 214 9.26 9.40 -1.24
C LEU A 214 10.48 9.70 -2.11
N ILE A 215 11.27 8.68 -2.44
CA ILE A 215 12.50 8.86 -3.20
C ILE A 215 12.31 8.76 -4.72
N ARG A 216 11.13 8.33 -5.18
CA ARG A 216 10.83 7.96 -6.59
C ARG A 216 11.22 9.03 -7.60
N ASP A 217 10.97 10.29 -7.27
CA ASP A 217 11.09 11.39 -8.21
C ASP A 217 12.49 12.04 -8.17
N GLU A 218 13.37 11.62 -7.25
CA GLU A 218 14.72 12.16 -7.05
C GLU A 218 15.79 11.10 -7.39
N VAL A 219 16.13 11.02 -8.67
CA VAL A 219 17.05 10.00 -9.22
C VAL A 219 18.42 10.02 -8.53
N SER A 220 18.88 11.18 -8.05
CA SER A 220 20.18 11.32 -7.41
C SER A 220 20.31 10.56 -6.09
N VAL A 221 19.20 10.22 -5.43
CA VAL A 221 19.20 9.44 -4.17
C VAL A 221 18.90 7.96 -4.36
N HIS A 222 18.57 7.52 -5.58
CA HIS A 222 18.19 6.13 -5.82
C HIS A 222 19.33 5.17 -5.41
N PRO A 223 19.03 4.06 -4.70
CA PRO A 223 20.00 3.01 -4.46
C PRO A 223 20.66 2.51 -5.75
N SER A 224 21.81 1.82 -5.61
CA SER A 224 22.52 1.27 -6.76
C SER A 224 21.62 0.31 -7.54
N TYR A 225 21.89 0.14 -8.84
CA TYR A 225 21.10 -0.76 -9.68
C TYR A 225 21.08 -2.19 -9.12
N GLU A 226 22.24 -2.69 -8.68
CA GLU A 226 22.41 -4.01 -8.07
C GLU A 226 21.59 -4.14 -6.78
N THR A 227 21.54 -3.08 -5.98
CA THR A 227 20.75 -3.04 -4.75
C THR A 227 19.26 -3.12 -5.06
N LEU A 228 18.78 -2.32 -6.01
CA LEU A 228 17.38 -2.32 -6.43
C LEU A 228 16.97 -3.68 -7.03
N LEU A 229 17.86 -4.32 -7.82
CA LEU A 229 17.63 -5.67 -8.33
C LEU A 229 17.57 -6.70 -7.20
N GLY A 230 18.49 -6.64 -6.23
CA GLY A 230 18.46 -7.52 -5.05
C GLY A 230 17.14 -7.41 -4.30
N MET A 231 16.70 -6.17 -4.03
CA MET A 231 15.40 -5.91 -3.40
C MET A 231 14.23 -6.45 -4.23
N LEU A 232 14.22 -6.24 -5.54
CA LEU A 232 13.19 -6.75 -6.45
C LEU A 232 13.07 -8.27 -6.38
N TRP A 233 14.17 -9.00 -6.26
CA TRP A 233 14.17 -10.46 -6.23
C TRP A 233 13.70 -11.07 -4.92
N GLU A 234 13.73 -10.31 -3.84
CA GLU A 234 13.26 -10.74 -2.51
C GLU A 234 11.83 -10.29 -2.21
N GLU A 235 11.28 -9.39 -3.00
CA GLU A 235 9.97 -8.78 -2.80
C GLU A 235 8.84 -9.70 -3.30
N ALA A 236 7.77 -9.80 -2.53
CA ALA A 236 6.56 -10.54 -2.89
C ALA A 236 5.30 -9.67 -2.85
N ALA A 237 5.36 -8.46 -2.29
CA ALA A 237 4.26 -7.52 -2.31
C ALA A 237 4.22 -6.72 -3.61
N ASP A 238 3.14 -6.89 -4.38
CA ASP A 238 2.95 -6.25 -5.69
C ASP A 238 3.13 -4.73 -5.67
N TYR A 239 2.66 -4.05 -4.62
CA TYR A 239 2.80 -2.59 -4.51
C TYR A 239 4.27 -2.17 -4.41
N ASN A 240 5.10 -2.92 -3.68
CA ASN A 240 6.54 -2.65 -3.59
C ASN A 240 7.24 -2.93 -4.91
N VAL A 241 6.88 -4.03 -5.59
CA VAL A 241 7.41 -4.36 -6.92
C VAL A 241 7.12 -3.25 -7.93
N GLY A 242 5.90 -2.70 -7.92
CA GLY A 242 5.54 -1.57 -8.79
C GLY A 242 6.39 -0.33 -8.53
N HIS A 243 6.64 0.01 -7.26
CA HIS A 243 7.51 1.15 -6.92
C HIS A 243 8.97 0.88 -7.29
N LEU A 244 9.51 -0.32 -7.00
CA LEU A 244 10.86 -0.71 -7.41
C LEU A 244 11.04 -0.67 -8.93
N ALA A 245 10.04 -1.09 -9.70
CA ALA A 245 10.05 -1.01 -11.16
C ALA A 245 10.20 0.44 -11.64
N SER A 246 9.50 1.38 -11.00
CA SER A 246 9.63 2.82 -11.28
C SER A 246 11.05 3.31 -11.07
N LEU A 247 11.71 2.91 -9.97
CA LEU A 247 13.09 3.32 -9.69
C LEU A 247 14.09 2.68 -10.67
N LEU A 248 13.89 1.41 -11.04
CA LEU A 248 14.72 0.74 -12.04
C LEU A 248 14.63 1.42 -13.42
N SER A 249 13.50 2.05 -13.75
CA SER A 249 13.33 2.79 -15.00
C SER A 249 14.26 4.00 -15.16
N SER A 250 14.87 4.49 -14.08
CA SER A 250 15.86 5.58 -14.13
C SER A 250 17.25 5.14 -14.63
N ARG A 251 17.42 3.85 -14.96
CA ARG A 251 18.64 3.25 -15.48
C ARG A 251 18.55 3.07 -17.01
N PRO A 252 19.66 2.76 -17.72
CA PRO A 252 19.61 2.53 -19.15
C PRO A 252 18.57 1.46 -19.50
N ARG A 253 17.51 1.89 -20.17
CA ARG A 253 16.29 1.11 -20.37
C ARG A 253 16.54 -0.22 -21.08
N ALA A 254 17.44 -0.22 -22.06
CA ALA A 254 17.86 -1.43 -22.76
C ALA A 254 18.48 -2.49 -21.83
N GLN A 255 19.30 -2.06 -20.86
CA GLN A 255 19.91 -2.95 -19.87
C GLN A 255 18.85 -3.59 -18.98
N VAL A 256 17.90 -2.78 -18.47
CA VAL A 256 16.81 -3.27 -17.62
C VAL A 256 15.97 -4.31 -18.37
N ILE A 257 15.61 -4.02 -19.63
CA ILE A 257 14.83 -4.96 -20.45
C ILE A 257 15.59 -6.27 -20.65
N GLN A 258 16.88 -6.21 -20.99
CA GLN A 258 17.72 -7.39 -21.16
C GLN A 258 17.79 -8.24 -19.89
N ASP A 259 18.02 -7.63 -18.74
CA ASP A 259 18.13 -8.33 -17.46
C ASP A 259 16.81 -8.97 -17.05
N MET A 260 15.69 -8.26 -17.21
CA MET A 260 14.36 -8.81 -16.91
C MET A 260 13.98 -9.95 -17.87
N ALA A 261 14.28 -9.81 -19.17
CA ALA A 261 14.02 -10.85 -20.16
C ALA A 261 14.82 -12.13 -19.89
N ALA A 262 16.08 -11.99 -19.47
CA ALA A 262 16.90 -13.12 -19.04
C ALA A 262 16.31 -13.79 -17.78
N ALA A 263 15.90 -12.99 -16.79
CA ALA A 263 15.34 -13.49 -15.54
C ALA A 263 14.06 -14.31 -15.72
N ILE A 264 13.19 -13.94 -16.67
CA ILE A 264 11.93 -14.67 -16.96
C ILE A 264 12.20 -16.12 -17.39
N ASN A 265 13.27 -16.35 -18.15
CA ASN A 265 13.58 -17.65 -18.73
C ASN A 265 14.57 -18.48 -17.89
N ASP A 266 15.06 -17.93 -16.80
CA ASP A 266 16.04 -18.56 -15.91
C ASP A 266 15.38 -19.64 -15.04
N ALA A 267 15.75 -20.90 -15.26
CA ALA A 267 15.26 -22.04 -14.49
C ALA A 267 15.77 -22.06 -13.04
N GLY A 268 16.85 -21.33 -12.73
CA GLY A 268 17.36 -21.15 -11.37
C GLY A 268 16.54 -20.16 -10.53
N ARG A 269 15.63 -19.40 -11.15
CA ARG A 269 14.79 -18.42 -10.46
C ARG A 269 13.46 -18.99 -10.03
N THR A 270 12.98 -18.52 -8.89
CA THR A 270 11.66 -18.86 -8.36
C THR A 270 10.53 -18.27 -9.21
N SER A 271 9.32 -18.82 -9.09
CA SER A 271 8.11 -18.27 -9.69
C SER A 271 7.90 -16.79 -9.37
N GLN A 272 8.14 -16.38 -8.11
CA GLN A 272 7.97 -14.99 -7.70
C GLN A 272 8.98 -14.06 -8.38
N GLN A 273 10.24 -14.46 -8.48
CA GLN A 273 11.28 -13.66 -9.14
C GLN A 273 11.00 -13.49 -10.63
N ARG A 274 10.55 -14.55 -11.30
CA ARG A 274 10.13 -14.50 -12.70
C ARG A 274 8.89 -13.62 -12.87
N GLU A 275 7.92 -13.71 -11.97
CA GLU A 275 6.75 -12.82 -11.95
C GLU A 275 7.17 -11.34 -11.81
N ASN A 276 8.08 -11.04 -10.88
CA ASN A 276 8.57 -9.69 -10.66
C ASN A 276 9.27 -9.13 -11.91
N ALA A 277 10.04 -9.95 -12.63
CA ALA A 277 10.66 -9.55 -13.89
C ALA A 277 9.63 -9.18 -14.97
N VAL A 278 8.55 -9.96 -15.09
CA VAL A 278 7.43 -9.63 -16.00
C VAL A 278 6.73 -8.33 -15.56
N HIS A 279 6.56 -8.14 -14.25
CA HIS A 279 5.96 -6.93 -13.70
C HIS A 279 6.79 -5.69 -14.09
N VAL A 280 8.12 -5.74 -13.94
CA VAL A 280 9.00 -4.64 -14.35
C VAL A 280 8.88 -4.36 -15.84
N LEU A 281 8.91 -5.38 -16.71
CA LEU A 281 8.75 -5.16 -18.16
C LEU A 281 7.40 -4.50 -18.50
N GLY A 282 6.31 -4.93 -17.87
CA GLY A 282 5.00 -4.31 -18.04
C GLY A 282 4.97 -2.86 -17.56
N ALA A 283 5.60 -2.56 -16.42
CA ALA A 283 5.67 -1.21 -15.86
C ALA A 283 6.50 -0.24 -16.70
N LEU A 284 7.53 -0.72 -17.40
CA LEU A 284 8.31 0.10 -18.32
C LEU A 284 7.45 0.61 -19.49
N ARG A 285 6.43 -0.16 -19.90
CA ARG A 285 5.61 0.10 -21.08
C ARG A 285 6.42 0.25 -22.37
N ASP A 286 7.39 -0.64 -22.57
CA ASP A 286 8.26 -0.67 -23.75
C ASP A 286 7.95 -1.84 -24.67
N GLU A 287 7.78 -1.57 -25.97
CA GLU A 287 7.57 -2.60 -26.98
C GLU A 287 8.77 -3.57 -27.10
N ALA A 288 10.00 -3.12 -26.82
CA ALA A 288 11.18 -3.98 -26.83
C ALA A 288 11.12 -5.10 -25.77
N GLY A 289 10.30 -4.95 -24.73
CA GLY A 289 10.03 -6.01 -23.74
C GLY A 289 8.99 -7.05 -24.19
N LEU A 290 8.17 -6.74 -25.20
CA LEU A 290 7.08 -7.61 -25.66
C LEU A 290 7.53 -9.01 -26.11
N PRO A 291 8.67 -9.21 -26.81
CA PRO A 291 9.11 -10.55 -27.17
C PRO A 291 9.30 -11.47 -25.95
N ALA A 292 9.85 -10.95 -24.84
CA ALA A 292 10.03 -11.71 -23.62
C ALA A 292 8.70 -12.00 -22.91
N ILE A 293 7.79 -11.02 -22.86
CA ILE A 293 6.45 -11.19 -22.27
C ILE A 293 5.65 -12.24 -23.06
N ARG A 294 5.64 -12.16 -24.39
CA ARG A 294 4.97 -13.15 -25.26
C ARG A 294 5.62 -14.54 -25.14
N GLY A 295 6.95 -14.58 -25.05
CA GLY A 295 7.71 -15.80 -24.76
C GLY A 295 7.25 -16.47 -23.48
N ALA A 296 7.04 -15.71 -22.40
CA ALA A 296 6.51 -16.22 -21.14
C ALA A 296 5.10 -16.81 -21.30
N VAL A 297 4.19 -16.12 -22.01
CA VAL A 297 2.83 -16.63 -22.29
C VAL A 297 2.89 -17.96 -23.07
N ASN A 298 3.71 -18.02 -24.11
CA ASN A 298 3.83 -19.19 -24.99
C ASN A 298 4.55 -20.37 -24.32
N ALA A 299 5.58 -20.12 -23.51
CA ALA A 299 6.30 -21.16 -22.78
C ALA A 299 5.39 -21.89 -21.79
N GLU A 300 4.54 -21.14 -21.08
CA GLU A 300 3.58 -21.70 -20.14
C GLU A 300 2.46 -22.49 -20.84
N ARG A 301 2.07 -22.10 -22.06
CA ARG A 301 1.19 -22.88 -22.93
C ARG A 301 1.79 -24.24 -23.33
N LEU A 302 3.08 -24.25 -23.72
CA LEU A 302 3.75 -25.44 -24.25
C LEU A 302 4.16 -26.48 -23.18
N LYS A 303 4.29 -26.07 -21.91
CA LYS A 303 4.72 -26.95 -20.81
C LYS A 303 3.64 -27.91 -20.27
N GLY A 304 2.48 -27.99 -20.90
CA GLY A 304 1.45 -29.02 -20.65
C GLY A 304 1.19 -29.27 -19.17
N ALA A 305 0.51 -28.36 -18.48
CA ALA A 305 -0.01 -28.44 -17.10
C ALA A 305 0.94 -28.80 -15.93
N VAL A 306 2.02 -29.56 -16.14
CA VAL A 306 2.84 -30.17 -15.07
C VAL A 306 3.92 -29.21 -14.56
N ASN A 307 4.43 -28.32 -15.41
CA ASN A 307 5.42 -27.28 -15.05
C ASN A 307 4.90 -25.85 -15.28
N PHE A 308 3.58 -25.68 -15.11
CA PHE A 308 2.86 -24.44 -15.39
C PHE A 308 2.93 -23.43 -14.24
N ASP A 309 3.60 -22.30 -14.47
CA ASP A 309 3.71 -21.18 -13.54
C ASP A 309 2.57 -20.17 -13.73
N ARG A 310 1.51 -20.37 -12.95
CA ARG A 310 0.30 -19.53 -12.97
C ARG A 310 0.59 -18.06 -12.68
N LYS A 311 1.59 -17.77 -11.84
CA LYS A 311 1.92 -16.40 -11.41
C LYS A 311 2.54 -15.62 -12.55
N VAL A 312 3.54 -16.23 -13.20
CA VAL A 312 4.22 -15.65 -14.36
C VAL A 312 3.24 -15.41 -15.50
N LEU A 313 2.40 -16.40 -15.85
CA LEU A 313 1.41 -16.23 -16.91
C LEU A 313 0.40 -15.11 -16.58
N ARG A 314 -0.14 -15.09 -15.35
CA ARG A 314 -1.07 -14.03 -14.91
C ARG A 314 -0.45 -12.65 -15.15
N ARG A 315 0.78 -12.47 -14.68
CA ARG A 315 1.47 -11.18 -14.81
C ARG A 315 1.79 -10.84 -16.25
N ALA A 316 2.12 -11.83 -17.08
CA ALA A 316 2.39 -11.62 -18.50
C ALA A 316 1.14 -11.14 -19.24
N LEU A 317 -0.04 -11.70 -18.95
CA LEU A 317 -1.30 -11.22 -19.51
C LEU A 317 -1.61 -9.78 -19.09
N LEU A 318 -1.35 -9.43 -17.83
CA LEU A 318 -1.46 -8.04 -17.37
C LEU A 318 -0.44 -7.13 -18.06
N ALA A 319 0.80 -7.58 -18.30
CA ALA A 319 1.80 -6.79 -19.01
C ALA A 319 1.45 -6.57 -20.49
N LEU A 320 0.87 -7.57 -21.17
CA LEU A 320 0.35 -7.40 -22.55
C LEU A 320 -0.80 -6.38 -22.62
N ARG A 321 -1.58 -6.25 -21.55
CA ARG A 321 -2.62 -5.22 -21.40
C ARG A 321 -2.03 -3.81 -21.32
N GLU A 322 -0.96 -3.65 -20.55
CA GLU A 322 -0.30 -2.34 -20.34
C GLU A 322 0.45 -1.83 -21.58
N ILE A 323 0.77 -2.72 -22.53
CA ILE A 323 1.52 -2.41 -23.76
C ILE A 323 0.69 -2.87 -24.97
N PRO A 324 -0.27 -2.05 -25.45
CA PRO A 324 -1.10 -2.41 -26.58
C PRO A 324 -0.25 -2.53 -27.86
N SER A 325 -0.33 -3.68 -28.54
CA SER A 325 0.35 -3.93 -29.81
C SER A 325 -0.50 -4.87 -30.67
N ALA A 326 -0.58 -4.62 -31.98
CA ALA A 326 -1.33 -5.47 -32.90
C ALA A 326 -0.85 -6.94 -32.86
N GLU A 327 0.44 -7.17 -32.62
CA GLU A 327 1.00 -8.52 -32.52
C GLU A 327 0.62 -9.25 -31.22
N ASN A 328 0.19 -8.50 -30.18
CA ASN A 328 -0.33 -9.09 -28.96
C ASN A 328 -1.69 -9.74 -29.20
N ALA A 329 -2.49 -9.22 -30.13
CA ALA A 329 -3.74 -9.84 -30.53
C ALA A 329 -3.48 -11.27 -31.01
N GLN A 330 -2.59 -11.50 -31.98
CA GLN A 330 -2.33 -12.87 -32.44
C GLN A 330 -1.89 -13.83 -31.31
N THR A 331 -1.11 -13.35 -30.34
CA THR A 331 -0.69 -14.15 -29.18
C THR A 331 -1.87 -14.50 -28.26
N LEU A 332 -2.73 -13.53 -27.98
CA LEU A 332 -3.91 -13.72 -27.12
C LEU A 332 -4.99 -14.59 -27.79
N GLU A 333 -5.15 -14.49 -29.11
CA GLU A 333 -6.10 -15.30 -29.90
C GLU A 333 -5.73 -16.79 -29.79
N GLN A 334 -4.45 -17.10 -30.02
CA GLN A 334 -3.92 -18.45 -29.85
C GLN A 334 -4.06 -19.00 -28.43
N LEU A 335 -4.10 -18.12 -27.41
CA LEU A 335 -4.32 -18.52 -26.03
C LEU A 335 -5.79 -18.78 -25.72
N LEU A 336 -6.71 -17.98 -26.28
CA LEU A 336 -8.16 -18.20 -26.17
C LEU A 336 -8.56 -19.55 -26.74
N ASP A 337 -7.90 -19.98 -27.82
CA ASP A 337 -8.13 -21.29 -28.44
C ASP A 337 -7.48 -22.47 -27.71
N SER A 338 -6.66 -22.21 -26.69
CA SER A 338 -5.95 -23.26 -25.94
C SER A 338 -6.86 -24.01 -24.97
N ASP A 339 -6.52 -25.28 -24.72
CA ASP A 339 -7.24 -26.14 -23.77
C ASP A 339 -7.25 -25.57 -22.36
N ILE A 340 -6.22 -24.79 -21.98
CA ILE A 340 -6.15 -24.11 -20.68
C ILE A 340 -7.30 -23.11 -20.49
N CYS A 341 -7.63 -22.32 -21.52
CA CYS A 341 -8.76 -21.38 -21.45
C CYS A 341 -10.10 -22.10 -21.55
N ARG A 342 -10.17 -23.25 -22.24
CA ARG A 342 -11.37 -24.09 -22.32
C ARG A 342 -11.69 -24.77 -20.99
N GLU A 343 -10.67 -25.19 -20.25
CA GLU A 343 -10.84 -25.93 -18.98
C GLU A 343 -10.92 -25.02 -17.75
N LYS A 344 -10.38 -23.80 -17.81
CA LYS A 344 -10.27 -22.93 -16.63
C LYS A 344 -10.84 -21.54 -16.86
N PHE A 345 -12.03 -21.32 -16.31
CA PHE A 345 -12.81 -20.10 -16.44
C PHE A 345 -12.07 -18.81 -16.03
N GLU A 346 -11.28 -18.85 -14.95
CA GLU A 346 -10.50 -17.70 -14.49
C GLU A 346 -9.38 -17.27 -15.45
N PHE A 347 -8.81 -18.22 -16.22
CA PHE A 347 -7.81 -17.89 -17.24
C PHE A 347 -8.47 -17.23 -18.44
N LEU A 348 -9.60 -17.78 -18.88
CA LEU A 348 -10.40 -17.19 -19.95
C LEU A 348 -10.78 -15.74 -19.65
N LYS A 349 -11.24 -15.44 -18.42
CA LYS A 349 -11.57 -14.07 -18.00
C LYS A 349 -10.39 -13.10 -18.20
N ARG A 350 -9.20 -13.46 -17.74
CA ARG A 350 -8.01 -12.59 -17.80
C ARG A 350 -7.50 -12.38 -19.21
N THR A 351 -7.50 -13.43 -20.02
CA THR A 351 -7.15 -13.33 -21.45
C THR A 351 -8.14 -12.43 -22.18
N LEU A 352 -9.44 -12.54 -21.89
CA LEU A 352 -10.47 -11.66 -22.47
C LEU A 352 -10.34 -10.19 -22.02
N VAL A 353 -9.93 -9.94 -20.77
CA VAL A 353 -9.64 -8.56 -20.31
C VAL A 353 -8.45 -7.98 -21.08
N ALA A 354 -7.34 -8.70 -21.19
CA ALA A 354 -6.17 -8.26 -21.97
C ALA A 354 -6.50 -8.09 -23.47
N TRP A 355 -7.34 -8.96 -24.03
CA TRP A 355 -7.85 -8.85 -25.40
C TRP A 355 -8.69 -7.59 -25.59
N SER A 356 -9.55 -7.30 -24.61
CA SER A 356 -10.45 -6.15 -24.68
C SER A 356 -9.70 -4.81 -24.69
N THR A 357 -8.49 -4.70 -24.11
CA THR A 357 -7.76 -3.42 -24.10
C THR A 357 -7.09 -3.09 -25.43
N MET A 358 -7.01 -4.03 -26.37
CA MET A 358 -6.50 -3.77 -27.73
C MET A 358 -7.45 -2.85 -28.53
N ASP A 359 -8.75 -2.88 -28.21
CA ASP A 359 -9.82 -2.08 -28.83
C ASP A 359 -9.79 -2.01 -30.38
N THR A 360 -9.46 -3.14 -31.02
CA THR A 360 -9.48 -3.27 -32.48
C THR A 360 -10.84 -3.79 -32.96
N GLU A 361 -11.13 -3.65 -34.25
CA GLU A 361 -12.33 -4.24 -34.86
C GLU A 361 -12.38 -5.76 -34.65
N ALA A 362 -11.24 -6.44 -34.86
CA ALA A 362 -11.12 -7.87 -34.62
C ALA A 362 -11.40 -8.24 -33.16
N SER A 363 -10.87 -7.45 -32.20
CA SER A 363 -11.06 -7.78 -30.80
C SER A 363 -12.52 -7.58 -30.35
N ASN A 364 -13.14 -6.50 -30.82
CA ASN A 364 -14.55 -6.19 -30.54
C ASN A 364 -15.50 -7.20 -31.19
N ASN A 365 -15.25 -7.61 -32.44
CA ASN A 365 -16.05 -8.63 -33.12
C ASN A 365 -15.98 -9.99 -32.43
N TYR A 366 -14.80 -10.38 -31.92
CA TYR A 366 -14.66 -11.60 -31.14
C TYR A 366 -15.51 -11.58 -29.86
N LEU A 367 -15.46 -10.48 -29.09
CA LEU A 367 -16.25 -10.35 -27.86
C LEU A 367 -17.77 -10.38 -28.14
N ILE A 368 -18.21 -9.71 -29.21
CA ILE A 368 -19.62 -9.73 -29.64
C ILE A 368 -20.03 -11.16 -30.03
N GLY A 369 -19.20 -11.86 -30.80
CA GLY A 369 -19.43 -13.26 -31.18
C GLY A 369 -19.53 -14.17 -29.96
N LEU A 370 -18.56 -14.09 -29.04
CA LEU A 370 -18.53 -14.88 -27.82
C LEU A 370 -19.76 -14.63 -26.94
N TYR A 371 -20.18 -13.38 -26.78
CA TYR A 371 -21.39 -13.02 -26.02
C TYR A 371 -22.67 -13.64 -26.62
N LYS A 372 -22.79 -13.65 -27.96
CA LYS A 372 -23.95 -14.20 -28.66
C LYS A 372 -23.99 -15.73 -28.63
N LEU A 373 -22.84 -16.36 -28.77
CA LEU A 373 -22.72 -17.81 -28.99
C LEU A 373 -22.54 -18.62 -27.71
N THR A 374 -22.00 -18.02 -26.65
CA THR A 374 -21.77 -18.75 -25.40
C THR A 374 -23.08 -19.12 -24.70
N GLN A 375 -23.18 -20.39 -24.28
CA GLN A 375 -24.29 -20.89 -23.46
C GLN A 375 -24.00 -20.83 -21.96
N ASN A 376 -22.76 -20.51 -21.57
CA ASN A 376 -22.39 -20.36 -20.18
C ASN A 376 -22.83 -18.97 -19.67
N ASN A 377 -23.84 -18.94 -18.80
CA ASN A 377 -24.39 -17.69 -18.26
C ASN A 377 -23.36 -16.83 -17.52
N ALA A 378 -22.44 -17.43 -16.77
CA ALA A 378 -21.40 -16.69 -16.07
C ALA A 378 -20.41 -16.04 -17.05
N LEU A 379 -19.99 -16.77 -18.08
CA LEU A 379 -19.15 -16.23 -19.16
C LEU A 379 -19.88 -15.12 -19.91
N LYS A 380 -21.17 -15.33 -20.21
CA LYS A 380 -22.00 -14.37 -20.94
C LYS A 380 -22.10 -13.04 -20.21
N GLN A 381 -22.34 -13.06 -18.89
CA GLN A 381 -22.38 -11.84 -18.08
C GLN A 381 -21.02 -11.13 -18.02
N PHE A 382 -19.93 -11.90 -17.87
CA PHE A 382 -18.58 -11.33 -17.86
C PHE A 382 -18.24 -10.64 -19.20
N VAL A 383 -18.45 -11.33 -20.34
CA VAL A 383 -18.17 -10.78 -21.67
C VAL A 383 -19.06 -9.57 -21.97
N LYS A 384 -20.31 -9.56 -21.49
CA LYS A 384 -21.21 -8.39 -21.60
C LYS A 384 -20.54 -7.13 -21.04
N GLY A 385 -19.88 -7.23 -19.88
CA GLY A 385 -19.15 -6.13 -19.26
C GLY A 385 -17.94 -5.63 -20.06
N LEU A 386 -17.39 -6.47 -20.95
CA LEU A 386 -16.24 -6.13 -21.81
C LEU A 386 -16.62 -5.57 -23.19
N LEU A 387 -17.90 -5.57 -23.55
CA LEU A 387 -18.36 -5.09 -24.86
C LEU A 387 -18.06 -3.59 -25.05
N PRO A 388 -17.76 -3.14 -26.29
CA PRO A 388 -17.37 -1.76 -26.58
C PRO A 388 -18.46 -0.72 -26.28
N GLU A 389 -19.72 -1.14 -26.31
CA GLU A 389 -20.90 -0.33 -25.95
C GLU A 389 -20.98 -0.01 -24.44
N ASN A 390 -20.33 -0.80 -23.59
CA ASN A 390 -20.36 -0.67 -22.14
C ASN A 390 -19.13 0.07 -21.60
N LYS A 391 -18.77 1.23 -22.16
CA LYS A 391 -17.48 1.92 -21.89
C LYS A 391 -17.13 2.09 -20.40
N GLU A 392 -18.08 2.46 -19.54
CA GLU A 392 -17.83 2.65 -18.11
C GLU A 392 -17.62 1.32 -17.37
N TRP A 393 -18.43 0.31 -17.69
CA TRP A 393 -18.29 -1.04 -17.16
C TRP A 393 -17.03 -1.73 -17.66
N ARG A 394 -16.67 -1.54 -18.94
CA ARG A 394 -15.43 -2.03 -19.54
C ARG A 394 -14.23 -1.46 -18.79
N ARG A 395 -14.24 -0.17 -18.44
CA ARG A 395 -13.21 0.42 -17.57
C ARG A 395 -13.20 -0.20 -16.18
N ALA A 396 -14.36 -0.41 -15.54
CA ALA A 396 -14.44 -1.03 -14.22
C ALA A 396 -13.90 -2.48 -14.20
N VAL A 397 -14.29 -3.31 -15.17
CA VAL A 397 -13.85 -4.71 -15.30
C VAL A 397 -12.36 -4.79 -15.68
N ILE A 398 -11.83 -3.83 -16.45
CA ILE A 398 -10.39 -3.72 -16.73
C ILE A 398 -9.60 -3.43 -15.46
N VAL A 399 -10.13 -2.60 -14.55
CA VAL A 399 -9.45 -2.21 -13.31
C VAL A 399 -9.58 -3.29 -12.23
N HIS A 400 -10.73 -3.96 -12.11
CA HIS A 400 -11.02 -4.98 -11.10
C HIS A 400 -11.53 -6.30 -11.72
N PRO A 401 -10.65 -7.11 -12.35
CA PRO A 401 -11.07 -8.33 -13.05
C PRO A 401 -11.45 -9.51 -12.12
N GLU A 402 -11.31 -9.36 -10.80
CA GLU A 402 -11.62 -10.39 -9.79
C GLU A 402 -12.96 -10.15 -9.07
N GLU A 403 -13.60 -9.01 -9.31
CA GLU A 403 -14.98 -8.70 -8.89
C GLU A 403 -15.95 -8.97 -10.06
#